data_AF-A0A2D0JXU7-F1
#
_entry.id   AF-A0A2D0JXU7-F1
#
_cell.length_a   1.000
_cell.length_b   1.000
_cell.length_c   1.000
_cell.angle_alpha   90.00
_cell.angle_beta   90.00
_cell.angle_gamma   90.00
#
_symmetry.space_group_name_H-M   'P 1'
#
loop_
_entity.id
_entity.type
_entity.pdbx_description
1 polymer ?
#
loop_
_entity_poly.entity_id
_entity_poly.type
_entity_poly.pdbx_seq_one_letter_code
_entity_poly.pdbx_strand_id
1 'polypeptide(L)'
;MARAPKPPTYLNDIAASQWKAKSKILNEREDLNAADWNNLELYCVNYAIYRKAVADLDIRGFSIVNSQGSESRNPSLSAKADAEKIMIKMSSLLGFDPVSRRKNPVETEEEDELDRL
;
A
#
# COMPACT_ATOMS: atom_id res chain seq x y z
N MET A 1 15.44 -14.56 8.07
CA MET A 1 14.09 -14.05 7.77
C MET A 1 13.65 -13.06 8.83
N ALA A 2 13.18 -11.87 8.43
CA ALA A 2 12.68 -10.87 9.37
C ALA A 2 11.19 -11.11 9.65
N ARG A 3 10.82 -11.37 10.91
CA ARG A 3 9.41 -11.43 11.32
C ARG A 3 8.80 -10.03 11.25
N ALA A 4 7.56 -9.92 10.77
CA ALA A 4 6.83 -8.65 10.80
C ALA A 4 6.85 -7.98 12.18
N PRO A 5 7.30 -6.72 12.27
CA PRO A 5 7.21 -5.98 13.51
C PRO A 5 5.76 -5.61 13.82
N LYS A 6 5.53 -5.19 15.06
CA LYS A 6 4.24 -4.59 15.43
C LYS A 6 4.00 -3.35 14.56
N PRO A 7 2.74 -3.04 14.20
CA PRO A 7 2.44 -1.82 13.46
C PRO A 7 2.96 -0.60 14.23
N PRO A 8 3.57 0.39 13.54
CA PRO A 8 3.99 1.64 14.16
C PRO A 8 2.84 2.29 14.93
N THR A 9 3.15 2.83 16.10
CA THR A 9 2.14 3.34 17.06
C THR A 9 1.38 4.57 16.56
N TYR A 10 1.92 5.29 15.57
CA TYR A 10 1.28 6.45 14.97
C TYR A 10 0.24 6.09 13.89
N LEU A 11 0.20 4.82 13.44
CA LEU A 11 -0.77 4.40 12.44
C LEU A 11 -2.19 4.50 13.01
N ASN A 12 -3.08 5.16 12.27
CA ASN A 12 -4.50 5.11 12.58
C ASN A 12 -5.08 3.70 12.36
N ASP A 13 -6.30 3.47 12.85
CA ASP A 13 -6.94 2.14 12.82
C ASP A 13 -7.00 1.51 11.43
N ILE A 14 -7.27 2.32 10.39
CA ILE A 14 -7.33 1.84 9.00
C ILE A 14 -5.96 1.35 8.55
N ALA A 15 -4.91 2.16 8.78
CA ALA A 15 -3.55 1.82 8.41
C ALA A 15 -3.03 0.62 9.21
N ALA A 16 -3.29 0.57 10.52
CA ALA A 16 -2.88 -0.52 11.40
C ALA A 16 -3.59 -1.84 11.06
N SER A 17 -4.87 -1.79 10.70
CA SER A 17 -5.59 -2.97 10.19
C SER A 17 -4.99 -3.47 8.89
N GLN A 18 -4.66 -2.56 7.97
CA GLN A 18 -4.04 -2.93 6.69
C GLN A 18 -2.63 -3.49 6.88
N TRP A 19 -1.86 -2.95 7.83
CA TRP A 19 -0.55 -3.49 8.21
C TRP A 19 -0.66 -4.94 8.63
N LYS A 20 -1.58 -5.26 9.55
CA LYS A 20 -1.79 -6.64 10.03
C LYS A 20 -2.15 -7.59 8.88
N ALA A 21 -3.04 -7.16 7.98
CA ALA A 21 -3.46 -7.98 6.84
C ALA A 21 -2.31 -8.26 5.86
N LYS A 22 -1.56 -7.22 5.49
CA LYS A 22 -0.51 -7.31 4.47
C LYS A 22 0.79 -7.89 4.98
N SER A 23 1.18 -7.60 6.22
CA SER A 23 2.36 -8.20 6.86
C SER A 23 2.24 -9.71 7.00
N LYS A 24 1.03 -10.24 7.22
CA LYS A 24 0.79 -11.69 7.21
C LYS A 24 1.16 -12.32 5.87
N ILE A 25 0.67 -11.73 4.76
CA ILE A 25 0.96 -12.21 3.40
C ILE A 25 2.46 -12.14 3.10
N LEU A 26 3.13 -11.07 3.52
CA LEU A 26 4.55 -10.93 3.26
C LEU A 26 5.42 -11.89 4.10
N ASN A 27 5.03 -12.18 5.34
CA ASN A 27 5.74 -13.18 6.16
C ASN A 27 5.71 -14.58 5.55
N GLU A 28 4.65 -14.94 4.82
CA GLU A 28 4.51 -16.24 4.16
C GLU A 28 5.50 -16.42 2.98
N ARG A 29 6.11 -15.34 2.50
CA ARG A 29 7.02 -15.36 1.35
C ARG A 29 8.49 -15.54 1.71
N GLU A 30 8.83 -15.35 2.98
CA GLU A 30 10.17 -15.62 3.52
C GLU A 30 11.35 -14.84 2.85
N ASP A 31 11.06 -13.89 1.96
CA ASP A 31 12.01 -13.12 1.14
C ASP A 31 12.25 -11.69 1.62
N LEU A 32 11.62 -11.29 2.74
CA LEU A 32 11.72 -9.93 3.27
C LEU A 32 12.92 -9.67 4.19
N ASN A 33 13.47 -8.47 4.04
CA ASN A 33 14.42 -7.87 4.96
C ASN A 33 13.76 -6.75 5.81
N ALA A 34 14.53 -6.17 6.74
CA ALA A 34 14.02 -5.15 7.64
C ALA A 34 13.59 -3.85 6.93
N ALA A 35 14.23 -3.49 5.82
CA ALA A 35 13.94 -2.26 5.08
C ALA A 35 12.60 -2.34 4.31
N ASP A 36 12.15 -3.55 3.96
CA ASP A 36 10.88 -3.76 3.25
C ASP A 36 9.66 -3.37 4.10
N TRP A 37 9.78 -3.44 5.42
CA TRP A 37 8.70 -3.02 6.33
C TRP A 37 8.36 -1.53 6.22
N ASN A 38 9.33 -0.68 5.84
CA ASN A 38 9.09 0.74 5.58
C ASN A 38 8.24 0.95 4.33
N ASN A 39 8.39 0.10 3.31
CA ASN A 39 7.55 0.15 2.12
C ASN A 39 6.11 -0.28 2.45
N LEU A 40 5.95 -1.27 3.32
CA LEU A 40 4.63 -1.64 3.84
C LEU A 40 4.01 -0.50 4.64
N GLU A 41 4.79 0.18 5.48
CA GLU A 41 4.34 1.34 6.26
C GLU A 41 3.76 2.42 5.36
N LEU A 42 4.52 2.79 4.33
CA LEU A 42 4.13 3.79 3.35
C LEU A 42 2.85 3.38 2.62
N TYR A 43 2.72 2.10 2.24
CA TYR A 43 1.49 1.57 1.65
C TYR A 43 0.30 1.70 2.61
N CYS A 44 0.46 1.34 3.88
CA CYS A 44 -0.61 1.37 4.88
C CYS A 44 -1.11 2.79 5.18
N VAL A 45 -0.20 3.75 5.30
CA VAL A 45 -0.55 5.17 5.48
C VAL A 45 -1.35 5.68 4.28
N ASN A 46 -0.89 5.39 3.06
CA ASN A 46 -1.60 5.80 1.83
C ASN A 46 -2.94 5.10 1.66
N TYR A 47 -3.06 3.83 2.07
CA TYR A 47 -4.33 3.13 2.10
C TYR A 47 -5.35 3.84 3.00
N ALA A 48 -4.93 4.32 4.17
CA ALA A 48 -5.81 5.08 5.05
C ALA A 48 -6.22 6.43 4.47
N ILE A 49 -5.30 7.14 3.79
CA ILE A 49 -5.62 8.39 3.06
C ILE A 49 -6.65 8.12 1.98
N TYR A 50 -6.41 7.09 1.15
CA TYR A 50 -7.33 6.67 0.10
C TYR A 50 -8.73 6.39 0.65
N ARG A 51 -8.85 5.58 1.71
CA ARG A 51 -10.15 5.23 2.32
C ARG A 51 -10.88 6.45 2.87
N LYS A 52 -10.17 7.38 3.51
CA LYS A 52 -10.75 8.62 4.02
C LYS A 52 -11.19 9.54 2.89
N ALA A 53 -10.39 9.67 1.83
CA ALA A 53 -10.72 10.48 0.67
C ALA A 53 -11.94 9.93 -0.08
N VAL A 54 -12.04 8.61 -0.26
CA VAL A 54 -13.23 7.97 -0.85
C VAL A 54 -14.47 8.25 0.01
N ALA A 55 -14.38 8.08 1.33
CA ALA A 55 -15.51 8.34 2.22
C ALA A 55 -15.96 9.82 2.18
N ASP A 56 -15.01 10.77 2.14
CA ASP A 56 -15.33 12.19 2.01
C ASP A 56 -16.01 12.50 0.66
N LEU A 57 -15.56 11.87 -0.43
CA LEU A 57 -16.16 12.03 -1.76
C LEU A 57 -17.58 11.45 -1.83
N ASP A 58 -17.84 10.32 -1.16
CA ASP A 58 -19.18 9.72 -1.10
C ASP A 58 -20.17 10.65 -0.36
N ILE A 59 -19.69 11.38 0.65
CA ILE A 59 -20.51 12.27 1.48
C ILE A 59 -20.69 13.65 0.81
N ARG A 60 -19.61 14.23 0.28
CA ARG A 60 -19.57 15.63 -0.16
C ARG A 60 -19.60 15.80 -1.67
N GLY A 61 -19.46 14.71 -2.43
CA GLY A 61 -19.38 14.74 -3.88
C GLY A 61 -18.04 15.30 -4.39
N PHE A 62 -17.99 15.52 -5.70
CA PHE A 62 -16.78 15.94 -6.42
C PHE A 62 -16.49 17.45 -6.35
N SER A 63 -17.46 18.22 -5.89
CA SER A 63 -17.39 19.67 -5.73
C SER A 63 -17.93 20.09 -4.37
N ILE A 64 -17.39 21.17 -3.82
CA ILE A 64 -17.81 21.75 -2.55
C ILE A 64 -18.06 23.26 -2.73
N VAL A 65 -19.08 23.76 -2.05
CA VAL A 65 -19.36 25.20 -1.99
C VAL A 65 -18.53 25.81 -0.88
N ASN A 66 -17.80 26.89 -1.18
CA ASN A 66 -17.00 27.60 -0.17
C ASN A 66 -17.86 28.60 0.62
N SER A 67 -17.26 29.28 1.60
CA SER A 67 -17.95 30.28 2.42
C SER A 67 -18.46 31.50 1.65
N GLN A 68 -17.98 31.71 0.42
CA GLN A 68 -18.40 32.80 -0.47
C GLN A 68 -19.50 32.35 -1.46
N GLY A 69 -19.97 31.09 -1.36
CA GLY A 69 -21.01 30.55 -2.23
C GLY A 69 -20.52 30.06 -3.60
N SER A 70 -19.22 30.16 -3.90
CA SER A 70 -18.66 29.63 -5.16
C SER A 70 -18.33 28.15 -5.04
N GLU A 71 -18.61 27.40 -6.11
CA GLU A 71 -18.27 25.98 -6.22
C GLU A 71 -16.77 25.79 -6.52
N SER A 72 -16.15 24.84 -5.83
CA SER A 72 -14.74 24.48 -6.00
C SER A 72 -14.58 22.96 -5.99
N ARG A 73 -13.52 22.46 -6.62
CA ARG A 73 -13.24 21.02 -6.67
C ARG A 73 -12.99 20.47 -5.26
N ASN A 74 -13.56 19.32 -4.94
CA ASN A 74 -13.29 18.64 -3.67
C ASN A 74 -11.78 18.24 -3.60
N PRO A 75 -11.01 18.72 -2.60
CA PRO A 75 -9.59 18.38 -2.45
C PRO A 75 -9.33 16.88 -2.24
N SER A 76 -10.32 16.13 -1.76
CA SER A 76 -10.26 14.67 -1.62
C SER A 76 -10.02 13.95 -2.95
N LEU A 77 -10.37 14.55 -4.08
CA LEU A 77 -10.03 13.99 -5.41
C LEU A 77 -8.51 13.89 -5.62
N SER A 78 -7.77 14.94 -5.27
CA SER A 78 -6.32 14.96 -5.41
C SER A 78 -5.66 14.04 -4.39
N ALA A 79 -6.11 14.07 -3.14
CA ALA A 79 -5.61 13.18 -2.10
C ALA A 79 -5.81 11.70 -2.45
N LYS A 80 -6.97 11.34 -3.00
CA LYS A 80 -7.26 9.99 -3.51
C LYS A 80 -6.28 9.62 -4.63
N ALA A 81 -6.14 10.48 -5.64
CA ALA A 81 -5.31 10.19 -6.81
C ALA A 81 -3.81 10.01 -6.44
N ASP A 82 -3.30 10.80 -5.52
CA ASP A 82 -1.91 10.70 -5.09
C ASP A 82 -1.66 9.46 -4.22
N ALA A 83 -2.61 9.13 -3.32
CA ALA A 83 -2.57 7.89 -2.56
C ALA A 83 -2.61 6.66 -3.47
N GLU A 84 -3.45 6.66 -4.52
CA GLU A 84 -3.54 5.57 -5.50
C GLU A 84 -2.22 5.34 -6.22
N LYS A 85 -1.53 6.39 -6.67
CA LYS A 85 -0.22 6.27 -7.34
C LYS A 85 0.82 5.60 -6.44
N ILE A 86 0.90 6.03 -5.18
CA ILE A 86 1.83 5.45 -4.21
C ILE A 86 1.45 3.99 -3.92
N MET A 87 0.17 3.71 -3.72
CA MET A 87 -0.32 2.36 -3.48
C MET A 87 -0.04 1.41 -4.65
N ILE A 88 -0.22 1.84 -5.91
CA ILE A 88 0.09 1.04 -7.09
C ILE A 88 1.59 0.73 -7.14
N LYS A 89 2.44 1.75 -6.92
CA LYS A 89 3.90 1.56 -6.90
C LYS A 89 4.33 0.58 -5.81
N MET A 90 3.86 0.76 -4.59
CA MET A 90 4.20 -0.12 -3.47
C MET A 90 3.61 -1.52 -3.64
N SER A 91 2.41 -1.65 -4.23
CA SER A 91 1.83 -2.97 -4.54
C SER A 91 2.69 -3.74 -5.53
N SER A 92 3.25 -3.05 -6.53
CA SER A 92 4.17 -3.66 -7.47
C SER A 92 5.46 -4.13 -6.80
N LEU A 93 6.10 -3.26 -6.02
CA LEU A 93 7.37 -3.57 -5.34
C LEU A 93 7.23 -4.69 -4.30
N LEU A 94 6.16 -4.68 -3.52
CA LEU A 94 5.88 -5.70 -2.51
C LEU A 94 5.23 -6.96 -3.09
N GLY A 95 5.00 -7.02 -4.40
CA GLY A 95 4.34 -8.16 -5.06
C GLY A 95 2.93 -8.42 -4.54
N PHE A 96 2.12 -7.39 -4.31
CA PHE A 96 0.71 -7.53 -3.98
C PHE A 96 -0.18 -7.77 -5.20
N ASP A 97 0.27 -7.41 -6.40
CA ASP A 97 -0.46 -7.70 -7.64
C ASP A 97 0.10 -8.92 -8.39
N PRO A 98 -0.74 -9.67 -9.13
CA PRO A 98 -0.31 -10.90 -9.82
C PRO A 98 0.66 -10.69 -10.98
N VAL A 99 0.72 -9.49 -11.57
CA VAL A 99 1.58 -9.25 -12.74
C VAL A 99 3.01 -9.02 -12.27
N SER A 100 3.20 -8.14 -11.30
CA SER A 100 4.52 -7.87 -10.74
C SER A 100 5.10 -9.08 -10.03
N ARG A 101 4.29 -9.89 -9.33
CA ARG A 101 4.74 -11.17 -8.75
C ARG A 101 5.29 -12.15 -9.79
N ARG A 102 4.64 -12.22 -10.96
CA ARG A 102 5.10 -13.11 -12.04
C ARG A 102 6.38 -12.62 -12.71
N LYS A 103 6.62 -11.30 -12.71
CA LYS A 103 7.82 -10.69 -13.28
C LYS A 103 9.03 -10.83 -12.35
N ASN A 104 8.81 -10.75 -11.04
CA ASN A 104 9.83 -10.90 -10.02
C ASN A 104 9.44 -12.04 -9.06
N PRO A 105 9.60 -13.31 -9.49
CA PRO A 105 9.41 -14.45 -8.60
C PRO A 105 10.46 -14.43 -7.48
N VAL A 106 10.13 -15.08 -6.36
CA VAL A 106 11.11 -15.29 -5.28
C VAL A 106 12.15 -16.28 -5.81
N GLU A 107 13.44 -15.92 -5.69
CA GLU A 107 14.53 -16.85 -5.99
C GLU A 107 14.47 -18.02 -4.99
N THR A 108 14.33 -19.23 -5.52
CA THR A 108 14.37 -20.47 -4.77
C THR A 108 15.77 -21.06 -4.89
N GLU A 109 16.31 -21.67 -3.82
CA GLU A 109 17.60 -22.39 -3.84
C GLU A 109 17.58 -23.68 -4.69
N GLU A 110 16.60 -23.85 -5.57
CA GLU A 110 16.59 -24.95 -6.53
C GLU A 110 17.69 -24.70 -7.57
N GLU A 111 18.77 -25.50 -7.52
CA GLU A 111 19.81 -25.51 -8.56
C GLU A 111 19.16 -25.60 -9.94
N ASP A 112 19.32 -24.55 -10.74
CA ASP A 112 18.82 -24.54 -12.10
C ASP A 112 19.71 -25.41 -13.01
N GLU A 113 19.27 -25.68 -14.24
CA GLU A 113 20.05 -26.51 -15.16
C GLU A 113 21.41 -25.87 -15.56
N LEU A 114 21.56 -24.55 -15.37
CA LEU A 114 22.80 -23.82 -15.63
C LEU A 114 23.78 -23.92 -14.46
N ASP A 115 23.28 -23.98 -13.22
CA ASP A 115 24.07 -24.19 -12.00
C ASP A 115 24.68 -25.60 -11.95
N ARG A 116 24.10 -26.56 -12.67
CA ARG A 116 24.57 -27.96 -12.77
C ARG A 116 25.59 -28.21 -13.87
N LEU A 117 25.90 -27.22 -14.71
CA LEU A 117 26.88 -27.29 -15.82
C LEU A 117 28.28 -26.83 -15.37
#